data_AF-S3B964-F1
#
_entry.id   AF-S3B964-F1
#
_cell.length_a   1.000
_cell.length_b   1.000
_cell.length_c   1.000
_cell.angle_alpha   90.00
_cell.angle_beta   90.00
_cell.angle_gamma   90.00
#
_symmetry.space_group_name_H-M   'P 1'
#
loop_
_entity.id
_entity.type
_entity.pdbx_description
1 polymer ?
#
loop_
_entity_poly.entity_id
_entity_poly.type
_entity_poly.pdbx_seq_one_letter_code
_entity_poly.pdbx_strand_id
1 'polypeptide(L)'
;MQVNVEWVDARERLPEPGEPVATATFGTWPPDFHDQSVAGEDYWLVRPMVFHDLYIPASSQHESEDESHHHNCFVDSDGYIRYPPGGPSDDHITHWAALPFLPA
;
A
#
# COMPACT_ATOMS: atom_id res chain seq x y z
N MET A 1 -12.35 22.45 10.52
CA MET A 1 -11.38 21.69 11.33
C MET A 1 -10.37 21.09 10.36
N GLN A 2 -9.09 21.41 10.51
CA GLN A 2 -8.00 20.89 9.68
C GLN A 2 -7.18 19.96 10.55
N VAL A 3 -6.96 18.73 10.08
CA VAL A 3 -6.10 17.75 10.75
C VAL A 3 -4.81 17.69 9.97
N ASN A 4 -3.68 17.91 10.63
CA ASN A 4 -2.38 17.69 10.02
C ASN A 4 -2.06 16.19 10.11
N VAL A 5 -1.69 15.62 8.98
CA VAL A 5 -1.36 14.20 8.84
C VAL A 5 0.12 14.11 8.51
N GLU A 6 0.86 13.33 9.31
CA GLU A 6 2.26 13.03 9.05
C GLU A 6 2.35 11.87 8.06
N TRP A 7 3.06 12.08 6.95
CA TRP A 7 3.44 11.05 6.00
C TRP A 7 4.84 10.56 6.31
N VAL A 8 4.96 9.25 6.49
CA VAL A 8 6.17 8.55 6.95
C VAL A 8 6.72 7.76 5.77
N ASP A 9 8.00 7.89 5.47
CA ASP A 9 8.67 7.07 4.45
C ASP A 9 8.71 5.61 4.91
N ALA A 10 8.20 4.70 4.07
CA ALA A 10 8.10 3.28 4.38
C ALA A 10 9.46 2.57 4.49
N ARG A 11 10.55 3.20 4.03
CA ARG A 11 11.93 2.73 4.24
C ARG A 11 12.47 3.06 5.62
N GLU A 12 11.96 4.14 6.22
CA GLU A 12 12.41 4.62 7.53
C GLU A 12 11.66 3.92 8.65
N ARG A 13 10.35 3.71 8.48
CA ARG A 13 9.49 3.10 9.50
C ARG A 13 8.25 2.47 8.88
N LEU A 14 7.87 1.29 9.37
CA LEU A 14 6.63 0.62 9.03
C LEU A 14 5.54 0.89 10.09
N PRO A 15 4.25 0.76 9.75
CA PRO A 15 3.16 0.78 10.73
C PRO A 15 3.23 -0.40 11.71
N GLU A 16 2.41 -0.36 12.75
CA GLU A 16 2.21 -1.56 13.58
C GLU A 16 1.35 -2.59 12.82
N PRO A 17 1.61 -3.91 12.99
CA PRO A 17 0.83 -4.94 12.32
C PRO A 17 -0.66 -4.87 12.66
N GLY A 18 -1.50 -5.00 11.63
CA GLY A 18 -2.96 -4.94 11.73
C GLY A 18 -3.52 -3.51 11.71
N GLU A 19 -2.68 -2.47 11.66
CA GLU A 19 -3.17 -1.09 11.58
C GLU A 19 -3.66 -0.73 10.16
N PRO A 20 -4.87 -0.17 10.02
CA PRO A 20 -5.29 0.45 8.78
C PRO A 20 -4.63 1.83 8.63
N VAL A 21 -3.96 2.03 7.51
CA VAL A 21 -3.22 3.26 7.18
C VAL A 21 -3.64 3.80 5.81
N ALA A 22 -3.45 5.09 5.60
CA ALA A 22 -3.40 5.63 4.24
C ALA A 22 -2.00 5.35 3.68
N THR A 23 -1.91 4.67 2.54
CA THR A 23 -0.66 4.41 1.82
C THR A 23 -0.55 5.34 0.62
N ALA A 24 0.67 5.66 0.22
CA ALA A 24 0.95 6.46 -0.97
C ALA A 24 1.96 5.77 -1.89
N THR A 25 1.55 5.58 -3.13
CA THR A 25 2.42 5.16 -4.24
C THR A 25 2.68 6.37 -5.13
N PHE A 26 3.91 6.46 -5.62
CA PHE A 26 4.30 7.44 -6.63
C PHE A 26 4.49 6.71 -7.96
N GLY A 27 4.00 7.30 -9.04
CA GLY A 27 4.16 6.75 -10.38
C GLY A 27 4.01 7.81 -11.44
N THR A 28 4.11 7.38 -12.69
CA THR A 28 3.95 8.24 -13.86
C THR A 28 2.88 7.63 -14.76
N TRP A 29 1.98 8.44 -15.30
CA TRP A 29 0.95 7.93 -16.20
C TRP A 29 1.58 7.36 -17.48
N PRO A 30 1.10 6.20 -17.97
CA PRO A 30 1.63 5.62 -19.21
C PRO A 30 1.53 6.60 -20.40
N PRO A 31 2.47 6.56 -21.35
CA PRO A 31 2.44 7.43 -22.53
C PRO A 31 1.17 7.24 -23.39
N ASP A 32 0.59 6.04 -23.36
CA ASP A 32 -0.62 5.65 -24.09
C ASP A 32 -1.90 5.74 -23.22
N PHE A 33 -1.85 6.47 -22.10
CA PHE A 33 -3.00 6.66 -21.24
C PHE A 33 -4.16 7.35 -21.97
N HIS A 34 -5.39 6.88 -21.73
CA HIS A 34 -6.58 7.35 -22.46
C HIS A 34 -6.80 8.87 -22.39
N ASP A 35 -6.43 9.49 -21.27
CA ASP A 35 -6.36 10.95 -21.14
C ASP A 35 -4.94 11.44 -21.47
N GLN A 36 -4.78 11.91 -22.70
CA GLN A 36 -3.51 12.40 -23.21
C GLN A 36 -3.05 13.71 -22.54
N SER A 37 -3.91 14.39 -21.78
CA SER A 37 -3.52 15.63 -21.07
C SER A 37 -2.64 15.39 -19.84
N VAL A 38 -2.62 14.17 -19.32
CA VAL A 38 -1.83 13.75 -18.15
C VAL A 38 -0.82 12.65 -18.47
N ALA A 39 -0.75 12.19 -19.72
CA ALA A 39 0.18 11.13 -20.12
C ALA A 39 1.64 11.59 -19.88
N GLY A 40 2.42 10.76 -19.17
CA GLY A 40 3.78 11.10 -18.76
C GLY A 40 3.89 12.04 -17.55
N GLU A 41 2.78 12.51 -16.98
CA GLU A 41 2.78 13.28 -15.75
C GLU A 41 2.91 12.35 -14.53
N ASP A 42 3.60 12.86 -13.51
CA ASP A 42 3.75 12.19 -12.23
C ASP A 42 2.46 12.28 -11.41
N TYR A 43 2.16 11.22 -10.67
CA TYR A 43 1.00 11.15 -9.80
C TYR A 43 1.33 10.53 -8.44
N TRP A 44 0.49 10.89 -7.48
CA TRP A 44 0.38 10.24 -6.19
C TRP A 44 -0.95 9.51 -6.11
N LEU A 45 -0.91 8.23 -5.77
CA LEU A 45 -2.10 7.43 -5.50
C LEU A 45 -2.17 7.11 -4.02
N VAL A 46 -3.22 7.60 -3.36
CA VAL A 46 -3.48 7.36 -1.93
C VAL A 46 -4.58 6.31 -1.76
N ARG A 47 -4.32 5.26 -0.99
CA ARG A 47 -5.27 4.17 -0.76
C ARG A 47 -5.29 3.73 0.71
N PRO A 48 -6.45 3.35 1.27
CA PRO A 48 -6.50 2.69 2.57
C PRO A 48 -6.01 1.24 2.44
N MET A 49 -5.08 0.82 3.28
CA MET A 49 -4.57 -0.56 3.33
C MET A 49 -4.26 -0.95 4.78
N VAL A 50 -4.17 -2.26 5.06
CA VAL A 50 -3.73 -2.79 6.36
C VAL A 50 -2.30 -3.28 6.23
N PHE A 51 -1.44 -2.91 7.18
CA PHE A 51 -0.08 -3.45 7.23
C PHE A 51 -0.04 -4.80 7.94
N HIS A 52 0.74 -5.73 7.40
CA HIS A 52 0.98 -7.05 7.94
C HIS A 52 2.49 -7.32 8.01
N ASP A 53 3.00 -7.73 9.16
CA ASP A 53 4.34 -8.30 9.32
C ASP A 53 4.42 -9.71 8.69
N LEU A 54 3.33 -10.46 8.76
CA LEU A 54 3.09 -11.72 8.03
C LEU A 54 1.63 -11.80 7.57
N TYR A 55 1.43 -11.98 6.27
CA TYR A 55 0.12 -12.20 5.66
C TYR A 55 0.09 -13.52 4.87
N ILE A 56 -0.99 -14.28 5.06
CA ILE A 56 -1.27 -15.54 4.36
C ILE A 56 -2.65 -15.41 3.72
N PRO A 57 -2.76 -15.35 2.38
CA PRO A 57 -4.04 -15.18 1.70
C PRO A 57 -5.00 -16.33 1.98
N ALA A 58 -6.29 -16.02 2.16
CA ALA A 58 -7.31 -17.05 2.42
C ALA A 58 -7.47 -18.06 1.26
N SER A 59 -7.21 -17.64 0.02
CA SER A 59 -7.19 -18.51 -1.16
C SER A 59 -6.12 -19.60 -1.09
N SER A 60 -5.01 -19.33 -0.40
CA SER A 60 -3.90 -20.28 -0.20
C SER A 60 -4.22 -21.38 0.81
N GLN A 61 -5.34 -21.29 1.54
CA GLN A 61 -5.71 -22.29 2.55
C GLN A 61 -6.40 -23.54 1.97
N HIS A 62 -6.80 -23.52 0.69
CA HIS A 62 -7.57 -24.61 0.08
C HIS A 62 -6.85 -25.41 -1.02
N GLU A 63 -5.70 -24.95 -1.54
CA GLU A 63 -4.96 -25.69 -2.57
C GLU A 63 -3.45 -25.64 -2.31
N SER A 64 -2.85 -26.82 -2.31
CA SER A 64 -1.54 -27.17 -1.76
C SER A 64 -0.33 -26.78 -2.62
N GLU A 65 -0.31 -25.63 -3.30
CA GLU A 65 0.83 -25.31 -4.19
C GLU A 65 1.42 -23.90 -4.11
N ASP A 66 0.92 -23.00 -3.26
CA ASP A 66 1.72 -21.81 -2.92
C ASP A 66 1.35 -21.30 -1.52
N GLU A 67 2.14 -21.72 -0.54
CA GLU A 67 2.28 -21.05 0.76
C GLU A 67 2.97 -19.68 0.53
N SER A 68 2.30 -18.79 -0.20
CA SER A 68 2.78 -17.43 -0.41
C SER A 68 2.65 -16.66 0.91
N HIS A 69 3.66 -16.80 1.76
CA HIS A 69 3.84 -16.01 2.95
C HIS A 69 4.40 -14.65 2.54
N HIS A 70 3.64 -13.60 2.84
CA HIS A 70 4.04 -12.23 2.52
C HIS A 70 4.49 -11.53 3.79
N HIS A 71 5.76 -11.13 3.82
CA HIS A 71 6.33 -10.40 4.95
C HIS A 71 6.34 -8.90 4.68
N ASN A 72 6.07 -8.10 5.73
CA ASN A 72 6.10 -6.64 5.70
C ASN A 72 5.35 -6.06 4.49
N CYS A 73 4.07 -6.40 4.37
CA CYS A 73 3.25 -6.04 3.22
C CYS A 73 2.02 -5.23 3.61
N PHE A 74 1.45 -4.55 2.62
CA PHE A 74 0.21 -3.80 2.73
C PHE A 74 -0.86 -4.49 1.90
N VAL A 75 -2.03 -4.73 2.49
CA VAL A 75 -3.13 -5.44 1.83
C VAL A 75 -4.37 -4.54 1.80
N ASP A 76 -4.98 -4.38 0.63
CA ASP A 76 -6.24 -3.64 0.48
C ASP A 76 -7.47 -4.54 0.67
N SER A 77 -8.67 -3.96 0.60
CA SER A 77 -9.94 -4.68 0.77
C SER A 77 -10.20 -5.74 -0.31
N ASP A 78 -9.55 -5.61 -1.47
CA ASP A 78 -9.68 -6.54 -2.59
C ASP A 78 -8.61 -7.65 -2.52
N GLY A 79 -7.75 -7.63 -1.49
CA GLY A 79 -6.68 -8.61 -1.28
C GLY A 79 -5.42 -8.31 -2.08
N TYR A 80 -5.29 -7.14 -2.71
CA TYR A 80 -4.11 -6.77 -3.46
C TYR A 80 -2.94 -6.47 -2.51
N ILE A 81 -1.81 -7.14 -2.73
CA ILE A 81 -0.62 -7.05 -1.87
C ILE A 81 0.40 -6.09 -2.48
N ARG A 82 0.88 -5.15 -1.66
CA ARG A 82 1.96 -4.20 -2.01
C ARG A 82 3.03 -4.22 -0.95
N TYR A 83 4.19 -3.69 -1.29
CA TYR A 83 5.37 -3.74 -0.42
C TYR A 83 6.02 -2.37 -0.29
N PRO A 84 6.75 -2.11 0.80
CA PRO A 84 7.65 -0.98 0.87
C PRO A 84 8.76 -1.08 -0.20
N PRO A 85 9.51 0.01 -0.48
CA PRO A 85 10.62 -0.02 -1.42
C PRO A 85 11.63 -1.10 -1.05
N GLY A 86 12.09 -1.86 -2.04
CA GLY A 86 12.97 -3.02 -1.83
C GLY A 86 12.24 -4.35 -1.59
N GLY A 87 10.91 -4.34 -1.56
CA GLY A 87 10.09 -5.56 -1.61
C GLY A 87 10.04 -6.21 -3.01
N PRO A 88 9.34 -7.35 -3.16
CA PRO A 88 9.33 -8.19 -4.37
C PRO A 88 8.47 -7.66 -5.54
N SER A 89 7.88 -6.46 -5.45
CA SER A 89 7.05 -5.86 -6.51
C SER A 89 7.55 -4.46 -6.82
N ASP A 90 7.52 -4.06 -8.09
CA ASP A 90 7.89 -2.71 -8.53
C ASP A 90 6.88 -1.63 -8.11
N ASP A 91 5.67 -2.03 -7.71
CA ASP A 91 4.59 -1.13 -7.31
C ASP A 91 4.62 -0.88 -5.79
N HIS A 92 5.55 -0.01 -5.38
CA HIS A 92 5.88 0.20 -3.98
C HIS A 92 4.94 1.18 -3.25
N ILE A 93 4.68 0.88 -1.97
CA ILE A 93 4.17 1.86 -1.01
C ILE A 93 5.35 2.68 -0.51
N THR A 94 5.48 3.91 -1.00
CA THR A 94 6.61 4.78 -0.65
C THR A 94 6.42 5.47 0.69
N HIS A 95 5.18 5.84 1.01
CA HIS A 95 4.85 6.50 2.27
C HIS A 95 3.55 5.95 2.85
N TRP A 96 3.37 6.12 4.15
CA TRP A 96 2.11 5.85 4.83
C TRP A 96 1.80 6.93 5.86
N ALA A 97 0.53 7.03 6.23
CA ALA A 97 0.06 7.89 7.28
C ALA A 97 -1.02 7.18 8.11
N ALA A 98 -0.96 7.38 9.42
CA ALA A 98 -2.01 6.91 10.31
C ALA A 98 -3.36 7.57 9.92
N LEU A 99 -4.43 6.76 9.88
CA LEU A 99 -5.76 7.29 9.62
C LEU A 99 -6.25 8.10 10.82
N PRO A 100 -7.03 9.17 10.61
CA PRO A 100 -7.66 9.88 11.71
C PRO A 100 -8.69 8.96 12.38
N PHE A 101 -8.53 8.73 13.68
CA PHE A 101 -9.51 8.00 14.48
C PHE A 101 -10.66 8.93 14.89
N LEU A 102 -11.89 8.41 14.85
CA LEU A 102 -13.02 9.09 15.49
C LEU A 102 -12.88 8.94 17.01
N PRO A 103 -13.28 9.95 17.79
CA PRO A 103 -13.40 9.80 19.24
C PRO A 103 -14.29 8.61 19.58
N ALA A 104 -13.93 7.86 20.62
CA ALA A 104 -14.73 6.76 21.16
C ALA A 104 -16.03 7.26 21.82
#